data_AF-A0A328C015-F1
#
_entry.id   AF-A0A328C015-F1
#
_cell.length_a   1.000
_cell.length_b   1.000
_cell.length_c   1.000
_cell.angle_alpha   90.00
_cell.angle_beta   90.00
_cell.angle_gamma   90.00
#
_symmetry.space_group_name_H-M   'P 1'
#
loop_
_entity.id
_entity.type
_entity.pdbx_description
1 polymer ?
#
loop_
_entity_poly.entity_id
_entity_poly.type
_entity_poly.pdbx_seq_one_letter_code
_entity_poly.pdbx_strand_id
1 'polypeptide(L)'
;MLSWAEEAQRDGARLSSICKVLGLNKRTLERWRARGGGSDRRQGPRTSPANKLSAVERAQVLKAANSPEFRDKSPHQIVPLLADRGVYLASESTFYRVLREAKMLR
;
A
#
# COMPACT_ATOMS: atom_id res chain seq x y z
N MET A 1 -5.69 -11.15 17.92
CA MET A 1 -5.35 -11.87 16.66
C MET A 1 -4.63 -13.19 16.94
N LEU A 2 -3.59 -13.25 17.80
CA LEU A 2 -3.08 -14.55 18.27
C LEU A 2 -3.97 -15.22 19.33
N SER A 3 -4.74 -14.44 20.08
CA SER A 3 -5.79 -14.94 20.99
C SER A 3 -6.78 -15.87 20.29
N TRP A 4 -7.19 -15.55 19.06
CA TRP A 4 -8.07 -16.40 18.25
C TRP A 4 -7.39 -17.69 17.77
N ALA A 5 -6.07 -17.66 17.60
CA ALA A 5 -5.31 -18.87 17.28
C ALA A 5 -5.24 -19.82 18.48
N GLU A 6 -5.17 -19.28 19.69
CA GLU A 6 -5.17 -20.06 20.94
C GLU A 6 -6.56 -20.60 21.26
N GLU A 7 -7.59 -19.78 21.07
CA GLU A 7 -9.00 -20.16 21.19
C GLU A 7 -9.36 -21.28 20.21
N ALA A 8 -9.10 -21.11 18.91
CA ALA A 8 -9.36 -22.15 17.92
C ALA A 8 -8.59 -23.45 18.21
N GLN A 9 -7.37 -23.35 18.74
CA GLN A 9 -6.59 -24.53 19.12
C GLN A 9 -7.18 -25.23 20.36
N ARG A 10 -7.74 -24.48 21.32
CA ARG A 10 -8.48 -25.01 22.48
C ARG A 10 -9.76 -25.72 22.04
N ASP A 11 -10.42 -25.19 21.02
CA ASP A 11 -11.62 -25.79 20.41
C ASP A 11 -11.30 -26.98 19.48
N GLY A 12 -10.04 -27.43 19.46
CA GLY A 12 -9.60 -28.66 18.78
C GLY A 12 -9.09 -28.45 17.36
N ALA A 13 -9.00 -27.22 16.85
CA ALA A 13 -8.45 -26.99 15.52
C ALA A 13 -6.94 -27.28 15.46
N ARG A 14 -6.52 -27.97 14.39
CA ARG A 14 -5.10 -28.24 14.14
C ARG A 14 -4.36 -26.93 13.87
N LEU A 15 -3.16 -26.80 14.45
CA LEU A 15 -2.31 -25.62 14.28
C LEU A 15 -2.03 -25.30 12.80
N SER A 16 -1.89 -26.32 11.94
CA SER A 16 -1.73 -26.14 10.50
C SER A 16 -2.91 -25.45 9.83
N SER A 17 -4.14 -25.81 10.20
CA SER A 17 -5.37 -25.19 9.68
C SER A 17 -5.49 -23.74 10.12
N ILE A 18 -5.20 -23.46 11.39
CA ILE A 18 -5.20 -22.10 11.96
C ILE A 18 -4.17 -21.22 11.23
N CYS A 19 -2.95 -21.71 11.07
CA CYS A 19 -1.89 -21.01 10.36
C CYS A 19 -2.27 -20.70 8.90
N LYS A 20 -2.93 -21.64 8.20
CA LYS A 20 -3.40 -21.44 6.82
C LYS A 20 -4.39 -20.28 6.72
N VAL A 21 -5.37 -20.21 7.62
CA VAL A 21 -6.37 -19.12 7.65
C VAL A 21 -5.71 -17.77 7.97
N LEU A 22 -4.74 -17.75 8.90
CA LEU A 22 -4.03 -16.53 9.28
C LEU A 22 -2.97 -16.07 8.24
N GLY A 23 -2.74 -16.86 7.19
CA GLY A 23 -1.67 -16.59 6.22
C GLY A 23 -0.28 -16.66 6.87
N LEU A 24 -0.10 -17.57 7.83
CA LEU A 24 1.13 -17.75 8.59
C LEU A 24 1.73 -19.12 8.33
N ASN A 25 3.06 -19.21 8.42
CA ASN A 25 3.72 -20.49 8.57
C ASN A 25 3.70 -20.91 10.05
N LYS A 26 3.57 -22.22 10.33
CA LYS A 26 3.65 -22.79 11.68
C LYS A 26 4.89 -22.30 12.46
N ARG A 27 6.05 -22.27 11.79
CA ARG A 27 7.32 -21.80 12.38
C ARG A 27 7.29 -20.33 12.80
N THR A 28 6.52 -19.50 12.10
CA THR A 28 6.37 -18.08 12.46
C THR A 28 5.60 -17.94 13.76
N LEU A 29 4.50 -18.69 13.90
CA LEU A 29 3.67 -18.69 15.09
C LEU A 29 4.42 -19.25 16.31
N GLU A 30 5.14 -20.37 16.14
CA GLU A 30 6.01 -20.96 17.17
C GLU A 30 7.10 -19.97 17.62
N ARG A 31 7.78 -19.29 16.68
CA ARG A 31 8.81 -18.30 16.97
C ARG A 31 8.28 -17.08 17.73
N TRP A 32 7.07 -16.63 17.40
CA TRP A 32 6.45 -15.51 18.12
C TRP A 32 6.06 -15.88 19.55
N ARG A 33 5.50 -17.09 19.76
CA ARG A 33 5.22 -17.65 21.09
C ARG A 33 6.48 -17.69 21.95
N ALA A 34 7.59 -18.18 21.40
CA ALA A 34 8.87 -18.26 22.10
C ALA A 34 9.47 -16.90 22.51
N ARG A 35 9.10 -15.80 21.84
CA ARG A 35 9.62 -14.45 22.11
C ARG A 35 8.68 -13.61 23.02
N GLY A 36 7.83 -14.25 23.81
CA GLY A 36 6.90 -13.57 24.73
C GLY A 36 5.44 -13.52 24.26
N GLY A 37 5.11 -14.13 23.11
CA GLY A 37 3.73 -14.41 22.69
C GLY A 37 2.78 -13.21 22.61
N GLY A 38 1.47 -13.48 22.66
CA GLY A 38 0.42 -12.48 22.92
C GLY A 38 -0.19 -11.75 21.71
N SER A 39 0.61 -11.36 20.71
CA SER A 39 0.10 -10.55 19.58
C SER A 39 0.74 -10.88 18.24
N ASP A 40 0.07 -10.50 17.14
CA ASP A 40 0.65 -10.61 15.79
C ASP A 40 1.88 -9.70 15.73
N ARG A 41 3.03 -10.27 15.34
CA ARG A 41 4.32 -9.57 15.28
C ARG A 41 4.80 -9.39 13.83
N ARG A 42 3.92 -9.49 12.84
CA ARG A 42 4.19 -9.04 11.48
C ARG A 42 4.53 -7.54 11.55
N GLN A 43 5.77 -7.20 11.27
CA GLN A 43 6.18 -5.82 11.10
C GLN A 43 6.24 -5.55 9.59
N GLY A 44 5.51 -4.51 9.16
CA GLY A 44 5.65 -4.00 7.79
C GLY A 44 7.06 -3.46 7.54
N PRO A 45 7.34 -3.02 6.31
CA PRO A 45 8.60 -2.37 5.98
C PRO A 45 8.92 -1.25 6.97
N ARG A 46 10.14 -1.24 7.53
CA ARG A 46 10.58 -0.21 8.50
C ARG A 46 10.89 1.13 7.83
N THR A 47 11.03 1.13 6.52
CA THR A 47 11.41 2.28 5.71
C THR A 47 10.37 2.54 4.64
N SER A 48 10.18 3.81 4.30
CA SER A 48 9.45 4.17 3.09
C SER A 48 10.35 3.98 1.87
N PRO A 49 9.80 3.58 0.70
CA PRO A 49 10.55 3.57 -0.54
C PRO A 49 11.15 4.95 -0.84
N ALA A 50 12.40 5.00 -1.32
CA ALA A 50 13.07 6.26 -1.65
C ALA A 50 12.31 7.10 -2.68
N ASN A 51 11.65 6.44 -3.64
CA ASN A 51 10.89 7.07 -4.72
C ASN A 51 9.43 7.38 -4.33
N LYS A 52 9.08 7.30 -3.05
CA LYS A 52 7.73 7.64 -2.60
C LYS A 52 7.55 9.15 -2.70
N LEU A 53 6.61 9.59 -3.53
CA LEU A 53 6.25 11.00 -3.60
C LEU A 53 5.87 11.52 -2.20
N SER A 54 6.47 12.64 -1.86
CA SER A 54 6.10 13.48 -0.72
C SER A 54 4.67 14.02 -0.88
N ALA A 55 4.11 14.52 0.22
CA ALA A 55 2.80 15.15 0.19
C ALA A 55 2.76 16.37 -0.75
N VAL A 56 3.87 17.11 -0.86
CA VAL A 56 4.01 18.28 -1.72
C VAL A 56 3.99 17.89 -3.19
N GLU A 57 4.79 16.89 -3.59
CA GLU A 57 4.81 16.40 -4.98
C GLU A 57 3.45 15.84 -5.39
N ARG A 58 2.76 15.12 -4.48
CA ARG A 58 1.40 14.63 -4.73
C ARG A 58 0.42 15.78 -4.94
N ALA A 59 0.52 16.85 -4.16
CA ALA A 59 -0.31 18.03 -4.34
C ALA A 59 -0.04 18.73 -5.68
N GLN A 60 1.22 18.78 -6.13
CA GLN A 60 1.57 19.33 -7.45
C GLN A 60 0.96 18.51 -8.59
N VAL A 61 1.02 17.17 -8.51
CA VAL A 61 0.37 16.26 -9.48
C VAL A 61 -1.14 16.52 -9.53
N LEU A 62 -1.81 16.63 -8.37
CA LEU A 62 -3.24 16.92 -8.30
C LEU A 62 -3.56 18.31 -8.84
N LYS A 63 -2.75 19.32 -8.53
CA LYS A 63 -2.93 20.68 -9.04
C LYS A 63 -2.78 20.74 -10.55
N ALA A 64 -1.80 20.02 -11.11
CA ALA A 64 -1.61 19.92 -12.55
C ALA A 64 -2.82 19.23 -13.19
N ALA A 65 -3.25 18.09 -12.68
CA ALA A 65 -4.40 17.37 -13.24
C ALA A 65 -5.72 18.17 -13.18
N ASN A 66 -5.92 18.99 -12.14
CA ASN A 66 -7.11 19.83 -12.00
C ASN A 66 -6.96 21.25 -12.58
N SER A 67 -5.85 21.54 -13.26
CA SER A 67 -5.66 22.85 -13.86
C SER A 67 -6.65 23.04 -15.03
N PRO A 68 -7.06 24.28 -15.33
CA PRO A 68 -7.95 24.55 -16.46
C PRO A 68 -7.46 23.97 -17.79
N GLU A 69 -6.15 23.86 -17.96
CA GLU A 69 -5.50 23.35 -19.16
C GLU A 69 -5.57 21.82 -19.30
N PHE A 70 -5.56 21.12 -18.16
CA PHE A 70 -5.40 19.66 -18.12
C PHE A 70 -6.62 18.92 -17.58
N ARG A 71 -7.62 19.62 -17.03
CA ARG A 71 -8.81 19.04 -16.38
C ARG A 71 -9.60 18.06 -17.23
N ASP A 72 -9.58 18.23 -18.56
CA ASP A 72 -10.30 17.37 -19.50
C ASP A 72 -9.37 16.37 -20.21
N LYS A 73 -8.11 16.28 -19.77
CA LYS A 73 -7.09 15.39 -20.35
C LYS A 73 -6.79 14.23 -19.42
N SER A 74 -6.57 13.05 -20.01
CA SER A 74 -6.13 11.88 -19.25
C SER A 74 -4.65 12.00 -18.85
N PRO A 75 -4.18 11.26 -17.83
CA PRO A 75 -2.75 11.19 -17.50
C PRO A 75 -1.82 10.89 -18.68
N HIS A 76 -2.27 10.04 -19.61
CA HIS A 76 -1.53 9.71 -20.83
C HIS A 76 -1.35 10.91 -21.76
N GLN A 77 -2.24 11.90 -21.71
CA GLN A 77 -2.12 13.15 -22.47
C GLN A 77 -1.37 14.22 -21.69
N ILE A 78 -1.57 14.30 -20.37
CA ILE A 78 -0.94 15.33 -19.51
C ILE A 78 0.57 15.14 -19.45
N VAL A 79 1.04 13.91 -19.23
CA VAL A 79 2.47 13.64 -19.00
C VAL A 79 3.33 14.01 -20.22
N PRO A 80 2.99 13.63 -21.47
CA PRO A 80 3.70 14.10 -22.66
C PRO A 80 3.70 15.63 -22.80
N LEU A 81 2.55 16.29 -22.59
CA LEU A 81 2.46 17.75 -22.70
C LEU A 81 3.35 18.48 -21.68
N LEU A 82 3.51 17.92 -20.47
CA LEU A 82 4.45 18.44 -19.47
C LEU A 82 5.89 18.16 -19.87
N ALA A 83 6.18 16.99 -20.45
CA ALA A 83 7.51 16.63 -20.93
C ALA A 83 7.96 17.53 -22.10
N ASP A 84 7.06 17.87 -23.03
CA ASP A 84 7.32 18.82 -24.12
C ASP A 84 7.72 20.21 -23.60
N ARG A 85 7.29 20.55 -22.38
CA ARG A 85 7.65 21.80 -21.67
C ARG A 85 8.90 21.65 -20.78
N GLY A 86 9.53 20.47 -20.79
CA GLY A 86 10.67 20.16 -19.93
C GLY A 86 10.31 20.01 -18.45
N VAL A 87 9.03 19.83 -18.10
CA VAL A 87 8.55 19.72 -16.72
C VAL A 87 8.26 18.26 -16.38
N TYR A 88 8.99 17.71 -15.39
CA TYR A 88 8.70 16.39 -14.84
C TYR A 88 8.06 16.51 -13.46
N LEU A 89 6.82 16.02 -13.32
CA LEU A 89 6.13 15.90 -12.03
C LEU A 89 6.10 14.46 -11.53
N ALA A 90 5.68 13.52 -12.39
CA ALA A 90 5.62 12.10 -12.09
C ALA A 90 5.40 11.27 -13.37
N SER A 91 5.63 9.96 -13.29
CA SER A 91 5.26 9.01 -14.35
C SER A 91 3.75 8.92 -14.55
N GLU A 92 3.31 8.47 -15.74
CA GLU A 92 1.88 8.21 -16.02
C GLU A 92 1.23 7.27 -15.00
N SER A 93 1.91 6.17 -14.67
CA SER A 93 1.45 5.21 -13.65
C SER A 93 1.27 5.85 -12.28
N THR A 94 2.11 6.83 -11.94
CA THR A 94 2.00 7.57 -10.69
C THR A 94 0.86 8.56 -10.72
N PHE A 95 0.64 9.27 -11.84
CA PHE A 95 -0.56 10.10 -12.02
C PHE A 95 -1.84 9.29 -11.81
N TYR A 96 -1.98 8.14 -12.49
CA TYR A 96 -3.14 7.26 -12.31
C TYR A 96 -3.32 6.83 -10.86
N ARG A 97 -2.24 6.42 -10.19
CA ARG A 97 -2.28 6.02 -8.78
C ARG A 97 -2.73 7.16 -7.87
N VAL A 98 -2.16 8.35 -8.03
CA VAL A 98 -2.50 9.53 -7.23
C VAL A 98 -3.96 9.95 -7.44
N LEU A 99 -4.45 9.94 -8.68
CA LEU A 99 -5.83 10.29 -9.01
C LEU A 99 -6.84 9.26 -8.49
N ARG A 100 -6.51 7.96 -8.55
CA ARG A 100 -7.34 6.89 -7.92
C ARG A 100 -7.38 7.02 -6.41
N GLU A 101 -6.24 7.27 -5.76
CA GLU A 101 -6.16 7.52 -4.32
C GLU A 101 -6.97 8.77 -3.92
N ALA A 102 -7.05 9.78 -4.79
CA ALA A 102 -7.91 10.96 -4.64
C ALA A 102 -9.38 10.75 -5.07
N LYS A 103 -9.77 9.54 -5.48
CA LYS A 103 -11.12 9.19 -5.98
C LYS A 103 -11.60 10.00 -7.18
N MET A 104 -10.67 10.50 -7.99
CA MET A 104 -10.96 11.26 -9.22
C MET A 104 -11.08 10.37 -10.46
N LEU A 105 -10.67 9.11 -10.35
CA LEU A 105 -10.81 8.09 -11.38
C LEU A 105 -11.51 6.88 -10.76
N ARG A 106 -12.45 6.29 -11.51
CA ARG A 106 -13.08 5.01 -11.17
C ARG A 106 -12.17 3.83 -11.50
#